data_AF-A0A552M0I5-F1
#
_entry.id   AF-A0A552M0I5-F1
#
_cell.length_a   1.000
_cell.length_b   1.000
_cell.length_c   1.000
_cell.angle_alpha   90.00
_cell.angle_beta   90.00
_cell.angle_gamma   90.00
#
_symmetry.space_group_name_H-M   'P 1'
#
loop_
_entity.id
_entity.type
_entity.pdbx_description
1 polymer ?
#
loop_
_entity_poly.entity_id
_entity_poly.type
_entity_poly.pdbx_seq_one_letter_code
_entity_poly.pdbx_strand_id
1 'polypeptide(L)' 'MKSSVTKTFRKQLNNLPASVQEQAAKAYALWQEDPYHPSLQFKQVSQKQPIYSARVSLNYRALGLLESDFFPEN' A
#
# COMPACT_ATOMS: atom_id res chain seq x y z
N MET A 1 3.46 -3.17 10.79
CA MET A 1 4.34 -3.55 9.64
C MET A 1 5.36 -2.45 9.38
N LYS A 2 6.50 -2.75 8.75
CA LYS A 2 7.42 -1.72 8.21
C LYS A 2 7.13 -1.51 6.73
N SER A 3 7.19 -0.27 6.26
CA SER A 3 7.03 0.06 4.84
C SER A 3 7.94 1.21 4.44
N SER A 4 8.37 1.20 3.19
CA SER A 4 9.08 2.31 2.57
C SER A 4 8.43 2.66 1.24
N VAL A 5 8.69 3.87 0.74
CA VAL A 5 8.17 4.34 -0.55
C VAL A 5 9.32 4.83 -1.42
N THR A 6 9.21 4.61 -2.72
CA THR A 6 10.19 5.14 -3.68
C THR A 6 10.03 6.65 -3.83
N LYS A 7 11.08 7.33 -4.32
CA LYS A 7 11.00 8.76 -4.67
C LYS A 7 9.89 9.03 -5.70
N THR A 8 9.74 8.13 -6.68
CA THR A 8 8.69 8.21 -7.71
C THR A 8 7.30 8.11 -7.11
N PHE A 9 7.08 7.17 -6.18
CA PHE A 9 5.80 7.04 -5.48
C PHE A 9 5.44 8.34 -4.74
N ARG A 10 6.40 8.90 -3.99
CA ARG A 10 6.18 10.15 -3.24
C ARG A 10 5.82 11.31 -4.17
N LYS A 11 6.51 11.44 -5.31
CA LYS A 11 6.20 12.46 -6.32
C LYS A 11 4.80 12.29 -6.91
N GLN A 12 4.41 11.05 -7.24
CA GLN A 12 3.08 10.76 -7.78
C GLN A 12 1.97 11.05 -6.77
N LEU A 13 2.15 10.66 -5.51
CA LEU A 13 1.20 10.98 -4.43
C LEU A 13 1.03 12.50 -4.27
N ASN A 14 2.12 13.26 -4.23
CA ASN A 14 2.08 14.71 -4.07
C ASN A 14 1.42 15.44 -5.25
N ASN A 15 1.35 14.82 -6.43
CA ASN A 15 0.68 15.37 -7.61
C ASN A 15 -0.83 15.08 -7.64
N LEU A 16 -1.36 14.28 -6.71
CA LEU A 16 -2.79 14.01 -6.61
C LEU A 16 -3.53 15.19 -5.93
N PRO A 17 -4.86 15.33 -6.13
CA PRO A 17 -5.64 16.30 -5.38
C PRO A 17 -5.50 16.12 -3.87
N ALA A 18 -5.54 17.22 -3.11
CA ALA A 18 -5.35 17.21 -1.65
C ALA A 18 -6.27 16.21 -0.92
N SER A 19 -7.53 16.11 -1.36
CA SER A 19 -8.50 15.16 -0.79
C SER A 19 -8.08 13.70 -0.94
N VAL A 20 -7.41 13.35 -2.04
CA VAL A 20 -6.90 11.98 -2.27
C VAL A 20 -5.65 11.74 -1.42
N GLN A 21 -4.81 12.75 -1.25
CA GLN A 21 -3.64 12.66 -0.36
C GLN A 21 -4.07 12.42 1.09
N GLU A 22 -5.08 13.14 1.57
CA GLU A 22 -5.67 12.92 2.90
C GLU A 22 -6.28 11.53 3.07
N GLN A 23 -7.01 11.05 2.06
CA GLN A 23 -7.53 9.68 2.05
C GLN A 23 -6.40 8.65 2.11
N ALA A 24 -5.31 8.87 1.37
CA ALA A 24 -4.15 7.99 1.38
C ALA A 24 -3.47 7.97 2.76
N ALA A 25 -3.33 9.14 3.41
CA ALA A 25 -2.78 9.24 4.76
C ALA A 25 -3.64 8.48 5.79
N LYS A 26 -4.98 8.62 5.72
CA LYS A 26 -5.91 7.89 6.59
C LYS A 26 -5.87 6.38 6.37
N ALA A 27 -5.87 5.95 5.11
CA ALA A 27 -5.76 4.53 4.77
C ALA A 27 -4.42 3.94 5.23
N TYR A 28 -3.33 4.70 5.10
CA TYR A 28 -2.01 4.29 5.57
C TYR A 28 -1.95 4.18 7.09
N ALA A 29 -2.49 5.16 7.83
CA ALA A 29 -2.57 5.09 9.29
C ALA A 29 -3.37 3.85 9.75
N LEU A 30 -4.54 3.61 9.15
CA LEU A 30 -5.34 2.41 9.44
C LEU A 30 -4.58 1.13 9.10
N TRP A 31 -3.85 1.09 7.98
CA TRP A 31 -3.04 -0.07 7.62
C TRP A 31 -1.89 -0.32 8.60
N GLN A 32 -1.30 0.73 9.20
CA GLN A 32 -0.27 0.56 10.23
C GLN A 32 -0.83 -0.07 11.51
N GLU A 33 -2.07 0.23 11.86
CA GLU A 33 -2.78 -0.27 13.04
C GLU A 33 -3.37 -1.67 12.80
N ASP A 34 -4.16 -1.83 11.74
CA ASP A 34 -4.81 -3.08 11.32
C ASP A 34 -4.71 -3.25 9.80
N PRO A 35 -3.64 -3.92 9.31
CA PRO A 35 -3.46 -4.20 7.89
C PRO A 35 -4.59 -5.00 7.25
N TYR A 36 -5.34 -5.77 8.04
CA TYR A 36 -6.39 -6.68 7.56
C TYR A 36 -7.79 -6.09 7.71
N HIS A 37 -7.90 -4.82 8.07
CA HIS A 37 -9.17 -4.14 8.17
C HIS A 37 -9.96 -4.22 6.84
N PRO A 38 -11.24 -4.67 6.82
CA PRO A 38 -11.97 -4.95 5.59
C PRO A 38 -12.09 -3.76 4.62
N SER A 39 -12.10 -2.52 5.15
CA SER A 39 -12.18 -1.31 4.32
C SER A 39 -10.94 -1.11 3.43
N LEU A 40 -9.77 -1.57 3.87
CA LEU A 40 -8.52 -1.49 3.11
C LEU A 40 -8.50 -2.48 1.96
N GLN A 41 -9.28 -3.57 2.03
CA GLN A 41 -9.24 -4.65 1.05
C GLN A 41 -7.81 -5.09 0.70
N PHE A 42 -6.93 -5.13 1.72
CA PHE A 42 -5.52 -5.41 1.53
C PHE A 42 -5.33 -6.85 1.06
N LYS A 43 -4.89 -7.03 -0.18
CA LYS A 43 -4.78 -8.36 -0.79
C LYS A 43 -3.73 -8.43 -1.88
N GLN A 44 -3.21 -9.63 -2.11
CA GLN A 44 -2.34 -9.91 -3.24
C GLN A 44 -3.13 -9.80 -4.56
N VAL A 45 -2.56 -9.09 -5.53
CA VAL A 45 -3.19 -8.84 -6.84
C VAL A 45 -2.39 -9.40 -8.01
N SER A 46 -1.24 -10.01 -7.74
CA SER A 46 -0.42 -10.69 -8.75
C SER A 46 -0.21 -12.14 -8.34
N GLN A 47 -0.35 -13.06 -9.29
CA GLN A 47 -0.07 -14.49 -9.07
C GLN A 47 1.44 -14.80 -9.12
N LYS A 48 2.24 -13.94 -9.75
CA LYS A 48 3.67 -14.19 -10.04
C LYS A 48 4.62 -13.50 -9.08
N GLN A 49 4.17 -12.42 -8.46
CA GLN A 49 4.98 -11.58 -7.57
C GLN A 49 4.15 -11.23 -6.33
N PRO A 50 4.78 -10.99 -5.16
CA PRO A 50 4.08 -10.60 -3.95
C PRO A 50 3.66 -9.13 -4.00
N ILE A 51 2.89 -8.76 -5.03
CA ILE A 51 2.33 -7.42 -5.20
C ILE A 51 0.98 -7.38 -4.53
N TYR A 52 0.84 -6.48 -3.57
CA TYR A 52 -0.37 -6.23 -2.79
C TYR A 52 -0.99 -4.90 -3.17
N SER A 53 -2.31 -4.84 -3.03
CA SER A 53 -3.10 -3.63 -3.22
C SER A 53 -3.82 -3.26 -1.94
N ALA A 54 -3.76 -1.98 -1.56
CA ALA A 54 -4.57 -1.39 -0.50
C ALA A 54 -5.49 -0.32 -1.07
N ARG A 55 -6.78 -0.37 -0.71
CA ARG A 55 -7.79 0.60 -1.08
C ARG A 55 -7.56 1.91 -0.33
N VAL A 56 -7.44 3.00 -1.09
CA VAL A 56 -7.41 4.37 -0.57
C VAL A 56 -8.81 5.00 -0.65
N SER A 57 -9.50 4.80 -1.77
CA SER A 57 -10.87 5.27 -2.00
C SER A 57 -11.55 4.43 -3.08
N LEU A 58 -12.72 4.85 -3.57
CA LEU A 58 -13.39 4.14 -4.66
C LEU A 58 -12.54 4.13 -5.95
N ASN A 59 -11.73 5.16 -6.20
CA ASN A 59 -10.98 5.31 -7.45
C ASN A 59 -9.46 5.12 -7.31
N TYR A 60 -8.93 5.14 -6.09
CA TYR A 60 -7.49 5.06 -5.85
C TYR A 60 -7.09 3.82 -5.03
N ARG A 61 -5.96 3.22 -5.39
CA ARG A 61 -5.32 2.14 -4.63
C ARG A 61 -3.81 2.40 -4.56
N ALA A 62 -3.21 2.04 -3.43
CA ALA A 62 -1.76 1.92 -3.32
C ALA A 62 -1.33 0.51 -3.72
N LEU A 63 -0.21 0.39 -4.40
CA LEU A 63 0.44 -0.89 -4.70
C LEU A 63 1.77 -0.96 -3.95
N GLY A 64 2.06 -2.13 -3.38
CA GLY A 64 3.31 -2.39 -2.69
C GLY A 64 3.79 -3.82 -2.93
N LEU A 65 5.09 -4.01 -2.86
CA LEU A 65 5.69 -5.34 -2.78
C LEU A 65 5.74 -5.72 -1.29
N LEU A 66 5.17 -6.87 -0.93
CA LEU A 66 5.33 -7.42 0.40
C LEU A 66 6.58 -8.31 0.41
N GLU A 67 7.64 -7.83 1.04
CA GLU A 67 8.83 -8.63 1.31
C GLU A 67 8.45 -9.63 2.41
N SER A 68 8.42 -10.92 2.09
CA SER A 68 8.46 -11.95 3.13
C SER A 68 9.90 -12.08 3.59
N ASP A 69 10.14 -12.26 4.89
CA ASP A 69 11.46 -12.52 5.49
C ASP A 69 12.07 -13.90 5.08
N PHE A 70 11.73 -14.41 3.89
CA PHE A 70 12.35 -15.62 3.35
C PHE A 70 13.77 -15.28 2.91
N PHE A 71 14.72 -15.54 3.80
CA PHE A 71 16.09 -15.87 3.43
C PHE A 71 16.05 -17.29 2.87
N PRO A 72 16.22 -17.52 1.55
CA PRO A 72 16.58 -18.84 1.10
C PRO A 72 18.00 -19.10 1.62
N GLU A 73 18.15 -19.99 2.59
CA GLU A 73 19.41 -20.71 2.75
C GLU A 73 19.65 -21.48 1.44
N ASN A 74 20.70 -21.09 0.71
CA ASN A 74 21.60 -21.95 -0.07
C ASN A 74 22.76 -21.11 -0.61
#